data_AF-A0A1V9ZV75-F1
#
_entry.id   AF-A0A1V9ZV75-F1
#
_cell.length_a   1.000
_cell.length_b   1.000
_cell.length_c   1.000
_cell.angle_alpha   90.00
_cell.angle_beta   90.00
_cell.angle_gamma   90.00
#
_symmetry.space_group_name_H-M   'P 1'
#
loop_
_entity.id
_entity.type
_entity.pdbx_description
1 polymer ?
#
loop_
_entity_poly.entity_id
_entity_poly.type
_entity_poly.pdbx_seq_one_letter_code
_entity_poly.pdbx_strand_id
1 'polypeptide(L)'
;MPTLYSVLMEPKSNTIVALLCDHRQSRNHVPVNFLHLPTLYTPDAAVLYTRTCRPLWFTALLHQPSSSSKPFRLIIIIRNEIQWLQLDLILQKYADQVSELVQALPDQYIWFHDLWRAAT
;
A
#
# COMPACT_ATOMS: atom_id res chain seq x y z
N MET A 1 16.10 16.09 -4.25
CA MET A 1 15.31 14.90 -3.89
C MET A 1 15.63 13.80 -4.90
N PRO A 2 16.01 12.58 -4.49
CA PRO A 2 16.21 11.48 -5.43
C PRO A 2 14.88 11.17 -6.14
N THR A 3 14.94 10.95 -7.45
CA THR A 3 13.77 10.52 -8.22
C THR A 3 13.52 9.04 -7.98
N LEU A 4 12.27 8.58 -8.12
CA LEU A 4 11.93 7.14 -8.03
C LEU A 4 12.80 6.30 -8.98
N TYR A 5 13.15 6.88 -10.13
CA TYR A 5 14.09 6.32 -11.10
C TYR A 5 15.51 6.13 -10.54
N SER A 6 16.06 7.12 -9.84
CA SER A 6 17.39 7.02 -9.20
C SER A 6 17.43 5.98 -8.08
N VAL A 7 16.33 5.84 -7.34
CA VAL A 7 16.18 4.82 -6.29
C VAL A 7 16.11 3.41 -6.87
N LEU A 8 15.53 3.28 -8.07
CA LEU A 8 15.35 2.03 -8.78
C LEU A 8 16.60 1.53 -9.52
N MET A 9 17.37 2.43 -10.14
CA MET A 9 18.50 2.06 -10.99
C MET A 9 19.80 1.86 -10.20
N GLU A 10 19.99 2.64 -9.13
CA GLU A 10 21.16 2.52 -8.24
C GLU A 10 20.70 2.44 -6.78
N PRO A 11 20.01 1.35 -6.38
CA PRO A 11 19.54 1.20 -5.02
C PRO A 11 20.72 1.15 -4.05
N LYS A 12 20.97 2.26 -3.35
CA LYS A 12 21.96 2.29 -2.26
C LYS A 12 21.52 1.31 -1.18
N SER A 13 22.49 0.56 -0.65
CA SER A 13 22.23 -0.34 0.48
C SER A 13 21.55 0.40 1.63
N ASN A 14 20.58 -0.25 2.28
CA ASN A 14 19.76 0.30 3.36
C ASN A 14 18.84 1.49 3.01
N THR A 15 18.55 1.73 1.72
CA THR A 15 17.51 2.69 1.34
C THR A 15 16.11 2.09 1.55
N ILE A 16 15.28 2.76 2.33
CA ILE A 16 13.85 2.43 2.49
C ILE A 16 13.04 3.37 1.62
N VAL A 17 12.09 2.80 0.87
CA VAL A 17 11.15 3.54 0.04
C VAL A 17 9.75 3.33 0.61
N ALA A 18 9.07 4.42 0.94
CA ALA A 18 7.68 4.39 1.37
C ALA A 18 6.79 4.88 0.23
N LEU A 19 5.73 4.12 -0.07
CA LEU A 19 4.75 4.44 -1.11
C LEU A 19 3.34 4.37 -0.51
N LEU A 20 2.49 5.31 -0.90
CA LEU A 20 1.04 5.22 -0.66
C LEU A 20 0.45 4.36 -1.77
N CYS A 21 -0.20 3.25 -1.43
CA CYS A 21 -0.58 2.22 -2.40
C CYS A 21 -2.10 2.06 -2.58
N ASP A 22 -2.89 2.66 -1.70
CA ASP A 22 -4.35 2.59 -1.66
C ASP A 22 -5.02 3.81 -2.31
N HIS A 23 -4.32 4.48 -3.23
CA HIS A 23 -4.87 5.58 -4.02
C HIS A 23 -5.15 5.10 -5.44
N ARG A 24 -6.18 5.70 -6.06
CA ARG A 24 -6.48 5.48 -7.47
C ARG A 24 -5.48 6.24 -8.34
N GLN A 25 -4.86 5.54 -9.28
CA GLN A 25 -4.04 6.14 -10.33
C GLN A 25 -4.84 6.25 -11.64
N SER A 26 -4.65 7.36 -12.36
CA SER A 26 -5.36 7.61 -13.63
C SER A 26 -4.89 6.71 -14.78
N ARG A 27 -3.69 6.15 -14.69
CA ARG A 27 -3.08 5.26 -15.70
C ARG A 27 -2.40 4.08 -15.01
N ASN A 28 -2.31 2.94 -15.71
CA ASN A 28 -1.62 1.72 -15.26
C ASN A 28 -2.10 1.23 -13.89
N HIS A 29 -3.41 1.11 -13.69
CA HIS A 29 -3.98 0.60 -12.45
C HIS A 29 -4.16 -0.91 -12.48
N VAL A 30 -4.40 -1.48 -11.30
CA VAL A 30 -4.72 -2.90 -11.15
C VAL A 30 -6.09 -3.02 -10.49
N PRO A 31 -7.02 -3.79 -11.10
CA PRO A 31 -8.30 -4.08 -10.48
C PRO A 31 -8.11 -4.86 -9.18
N VAL A 32 -8.75 -4.40 -8.11
CA VAL A 32 -8.82 -5.10 -6.82
C VAL A 32 -10.22 -4.92 -6.23
N ASN A 33 -10.59 -5.78 -5.29
CA ASN A 33 -11.75 -5.57 -4.44
C ASN A 33 -11.29 -4.96 -3.11
N PHE A 34 -11.81 -3.79 -2.77
CA PHE A 34 -11.61 -3.11 -1.48
C PHE A 34 -12.96 -2.91 -0.81
N LEU A 35 -13.10 -3.35 0.44
CA LEU A 35 -14.38 -3.39 1.17
C LEU A 35 -15.50 -4.09 0.37
N HIS A 36 -15.14 -5.18 -0.32
CA HIS A 36 -16.02 -5.95 -1.21
C HIS A 36 -16.55 -5.20 -2.44
N LEU A 37 -16.02 -4.01 -2.72
CA LEU A 37 -16.36 -3.21 -3.89
C LEU A 37 -15.19 -3.16 -4.87
N PRO A 38 -15.42 -3.33 -6.18
CA PRO A 38 -14.35 -3.26 -7.17
C PRO A 38 -13.77 -1.83 -7.23
N THR A 39 -12.45 -1.72 -7.18
CA THR A 39 -11.69 -0.47 -7.30
C THR A 39 -10.36 -0.71 -8.02
N LEU A 40 -9.52 0.33 -8.10
CA LEU A 40 -8.29 0.39 -8.87
C LEU A 40 -7.15 0.89 -7.98
N TYR A 41 -6.17 0.03 -7.73
CA TYR A 41 -4.96 0.40 -6.97
C TYR A 41 -3.78 0.68 -7.89
N THR A 42 -2.81 1.46 -7.38
CA THR A 42 -1.53 1.66 -8.05
C THR A 42 -0.66 0.39 -7.95
N PRO A 43 0.04 -0.01 -9.02
CA PRO A 43 0.89 -1.19 -9.03
C PRO A 43 2.29 -0.95 -8.47
N ASP A 44 2.63 0.30 -8.13
CA ASP A 44 4.02 0.73 -7.95
C ASP A 44 4.80 -0.16 -6.97
N ALA A 45 4.25 -0.44 -5.79
CA ALA A 45 4.92 -1.30 -4.79
C ALA A 45 5.15 -2.73 -5.29
N ALA A 46 4.19 -3.30 -6.01
CA ALA A 46 4.31 -4.66 -6.57
C ALA A 46 5.29 -4.68 -7.77
N VAL A 47 5.33 -3.62 -8.58
CA VAL A 47 6.34 -3.45 -9.64
C VAL A 47 7.74 -3.32 -9.04
N LEU A 48 7.91 -2.53 -7.98
CA LEU A 48 9.19 -2.41 -7.27
C LEU A 48 9.66 -3.77 -6.75
N TYR A 49 8.76 -4.52 -6.11
CA TYR A 49 9.07 -5.85 -5.59
C TYR A 49 9.51 -6.81 -6.69
N THR A 50 8.72 -6.94 -7.76
CA THR A 50 8.99 -7.87 -8.87
C THR A 50 10.27 -7.53 -9.64
N ARG A 51 10.63 -6.25 -9.75
CA ARG A 51 11.86 -5.82 -10.45
C ARG A 51 13.12 -5.91 -9.62
N THR A 52 13.02 -5.66 -8.31
CA THR A 52 14.21 -5.53 -7.45
C THR A 52 14.45 -6.73 -6.54
N CYS A 53 13.46 -7.61 -6.39
CA CYS A 53 13.46 -8.72 -5.44
C CYS A 53 13.78 -8.29 -4.00
N ARG A 54 13.55 -7.01 -3.66
CA ARG A 54 13.77 -6.47 -2.32
C ARG A 54 12.59 -6.80 -1.40
N PRO A 55 12.78 -6.88 -0.08
CA PRO A 55 11.69 -7.08 0.85
C PRO A 55 10.60 -6.03 0.69
N LEU A 56 9.33 -6.47 0.69
CA LEU A 56 8.17 -5.59 0.67
C LEU A 56 7.42 -5.71 2.00
N TRP A 57 7.14 -4.57 2.61
CA TRP A 57 6.32 -4.46 3.81
C TRP A 57 5.15 -3.54 3.52
N PHE A 58 3.94 -4.03 3.83
CA PHE A 58 2.76 -3.18 3.89
C PHE A 58 2.53 -2.79 5.33
N THR A 59 2.36 -1.48 5.56
CA THR A 59 2.29 -0.90 6.89
C THR A 59 1.17 0.11 6.97
N ALA A 60 0.61 0.28 8.16
CA ALA A 60 -0.30 1.39 8.47
C ALA A 60 0.17 2.15 9.70
N LEU A 61 -0.11 3.44 9.72
CA LEU A 61 0.13 4.31 10.85
C LEU A 61 -1.21 4.56 11.54
N LEU A 62 -1.34 4.09 12.78
CA LEU A 62 -2.57 4.21 13.56
C LEU A 62 -2.45 5.32 14.60
N HIS A 63 -3.49 6.12 14.75
CA HIS A 63 -3.63 7.06 15.85
C HIS A 63 -3.88 6.29 17.16
N GLN A 64 -3.14 6.64 18.20
CA GLN A 64 -3.27 6.04 19.52
C GLN A 64 -4.21 6.86 20.41
N PRO A 65 -4.77 6.27 21.48
CA PRO A 65 -5.52 7.02 22.49
C PRO A 65 -4.68 8.18 23.05
N SER A 66 -5.34 9.26 23.46
CA SER A 66 -4.68 10.45 24.04
C SER A 66 -3.86 10.15 25.29
N SER A 67 -4.13 9.04 25.98
CA SER A 67 -3.36 8.55 27.12
C SER A 67 -2.04 7.88 26.75
N SER A 68 -1.76 7.66 25.45
CA SER A 68 -0.49 7.07 25.00
C SER A 68 0.65 8.09 25.04
N SER A 69 1.86 7.63 25.39
CA SER A 69 3.07 8.46 25.33
C SER A 69 3.52 8.81 23.91
N LYS A 70 3.01 8.08 22.90
CA LYS A 70 3.24 8.35 21.48
C LYS A 70 1.89 8.47 20.77
N PRO A 71 1.68 9.51 19.94
CA PRO A 71 0.39 9.73 19.27
C PRO A 71 0.11 8.73 18.15
N PHE A 72 1.14 8.07 17.61
CA PHE A 72 1.00 7.13 16.50
C PHE A 72 1.76 5.83 16.73
N ARG A 73 1.21 4.75 16.19
CA ARG A 73 1.83 3.43 16.13
C ARG A 73 1.90 2.96 14.67
N LEU A 74 3.11 2.71 14.18
CA LEU A 74 3.32 2.01 12.92
C LEU A 74 3.12 0.51 13.16
N ILE A 75 2.25 -0.11 12.37
CA ILE A 75 2.03 -1.55 12.35
C ILE A 75 2.42 -2.11 10.99
N ILE A 76 2.94 -3.34 10.98
CA ILE A 76 3.16 -4.10 9.75
C ILE A 76 1.92 -4.96 9.55
N ILE A 77 1.22 -4.73 8.45
CA ILE A 77 0.01 -5.46 8.09
C ILE A 77 0.39 -6.73 7.31
N ILE A 78 1.34 -6.60 6.38
CA ILE A 78 1.89 -7.74 5.64
C ILE A 78 3.40 -7.64 5.68
N ARG A 79 4.03 -8.71 6.17
CA ARG A 79 5.47 -8.93 6.05
C ARG A 79 5.67 -10.03 5.02
N ASN A 80 6.19 -9.72 3.85
CA ASN A 80 6.36 -10.74 2.83
C ASN A 80 7.71 -11.45 2.99
N GLU A 81 7.64 -12.77 3.24
CA GLU A 81 8.76 -13.73 3.11
C GLU A 81 8.54 -14.69 1.92
N ILE A 82 7.46 -14.51 1.14
CA ILE A 82 6.99 -15.47 0.11
C ILE A 82 7.09 -14.87 -1.31
N GLN A 83 7.51 -15.72 -2.27
CA GLN A 83 7.61 -15.44 -3.70
C GLN A 83 6.24 -15.29 -4.38
N TRP A 84 5.58 -14.14 -4.24
CA TRP A 84 4.44 -13.80 -5.11
C TRP A 84 4.97 -13.11 -6.36
N LEU A 85 4.93 -13.80 -7.50
CA LEU A 85 5.38 -13.23 -8.78
C LEU A 85 4.24 -12.53 -9.54
N GLN A 86 3.00 -12.72 -9.12
CA GLN A 86 1.82 -12.16 -9.77
C GLN A 86 1.36 -10.89 -9.07
N LEU A 87 1.29 -9.82 -9.85
CA LEU A 87 1.12 -8.45 -9.38
C LEU A 87 -0.27 -8.18 -8.81
N ASP A 88 -1.29 -8.70 -9.50
CA ASP A 88 -2.70 -8.70 -9.09
C ASP A 88 -2.91 -9.41 -7.74
N LEU A 89 -2.29 -10.56 -7.52
CA LEU A 89 -2.37 -11.27 -6.25
C LEU A 89 -1.75 -10.49 -5.09
N ILE A 90 -0.60 -9.83 -5.32
CA ILE A 90 0.03 -8.98 -4.30
C ILE A 90 -0.91 -7.85 -3.88
N LEU A 91 -1.51 -7.17 -4.86
CA LEU A 91 -2.35 -6.01 -4.59
C LEU A 91 -3.72 -6.38 -4.04
N GLN A 92 -4.32 -7.48 -4.50
CA GLN A 92 -5.57 -7.96 -3.91
C GLN A 92 -5.36 -8.32 -2.44
N LYS A 93 -4.28 -9.04 -2.11
CA LYS A 93 -3.99 -9.38 -0.70
C LYS A 93 -3.73 -8.13 0.15
N TYR A 94 -3.07 -7.13 -0.42
CA TYR A 94 -2.95 -5.84 0.25
C TYR A 94 -4.32 -5.18 0.47
N ALA A 95 -5.19 -5.14 -0.56
CA ALA A 95 -6.53 -4.59 -0.46
C ALA A 95 -7.40 -5.33 0.58
N ASP A 96 -7.30 -6.65 0.68
CA ASP A 96 -8.00 -7.46 1.69
C ASP A 96 -7.59 -7.04 3.10
N GLN A 97 -6.29 -6.93 3.35
CA GLN A 97 -5.76 -6.58 4.66
C GLN A 97 -6.04 -5.13 5.06
N VAL A 98 -6.01 -4.19 4.11
CA VAL A 98 -6.45 -2.83 4.35
C VAL A 98 -7.97 -2.80 4.60
N SER A 99 -8.76 -3.62 3.89
CA SER A 99 -10.21 -3.72 4.11
C SER A 99 -10.52 -4.15 5.54
N GLU A 100 -9.85 -5.20 6.04
CA GLU A 100 -9.99 -5.66 7.43
C GLU A 100 -9.66 -4.55 8.43
N LEU A 101 -8.55 -3.82 8.20
CA LEU A 101 -8.13 -2.74 9.08
C LEU A 101 -9.10 -1.55 9.08
N VAL A 102 -9.60 -1.18 7.90
CA VAL A 102 -10.58 -0.10 7.74
C VAL A 102 -11.93 -0.48 8.32
N GLN A 103 -12.36 -1.74 8.19
CA GLN A 103 -13.55 -2.24 8.87
C GLN A 103 -13.42 -2.19 10.40
N ALA A 104 -12.22 -2.48 10.92
CA ALA A 104 -11.96 -2.43 12.36
C ALA A 104 -11.85 -0.99 12.90
N LEU A 105 -11.30 -0.05 12.11
CA LEU A 105 -10.99 1.31 12.51
C LEU A 105 -11.41 2.32 11.41
N PRO A 106 -12.70 2.43 11.07
CA PRO A 106 -13.15 3.21 9.91
C PRO A 106 -12.81 4.70 10.03
N ASP A 107 -12.87 5.25 11.24
CA ASP A 107 -12.62 6.68 11.49
C ASP A 107 -11.14 7.07 11.29
N GLN A 108 -10.23 6.09 11.24
CA GLN A 108 -8.81 6.35 11.00
C GLN A 108 -8.42 6.27 9.53
N TYR A 109 -9.33 5.83 8.66
CA TYR A 109 -9.11 5.83 7.22
C TYR A 109 -9.34 7.22 6.63
N ILE A 110 -8.46 7.63 5.72
CA ILE A 110 -8.58 8.93 5.07
C ILE A 110 -9.59 8.78 3.92
N TRP A 111 -10.88 9.03 4.15
CA TRP A 111 -11.93 8.80 3.13
C TRP A 111 -12.00 9.83 1.98
N PHE A 112 -11.07 10.79 1.92
CA PHE A 112 -11.15 11.91 1.00
C PHE A 112 -10.75 11.58 -0.45
N HIS A 113 -10.26 10.38 -0.74
CA HIS A 113 -9.91 9.95 -2.10
C HIS A 113 -11.04 9.19 -2.78
N ASP A 114 -11.21 9.48 -4.07
CA ASP A 114 -12.30 8.94 -4.88
C ASP A 114 -11.92 7.59 -5.51
N LEU A 115 -11.95 6.53 -4.68
CA LEU A 115 -11.62 5.16 -5.08
C LEU A 115 -12.59 4.57 -6.10
N TRP A 116 -13.86 4.94 -6.04
CA TRP A 116 -14.93 4.27 -6.79
C TRP A 116 -15.55 5.10 -7.89
N ARG A 117 -15.07 6.33 -8.18
CA ARG A 117 -15.56 7.07 -9.35
C ARG A 117 -15.53 6.18 -10.58
N ALA A 118 -16.65 6.05 -11.26
CA ALA A 118 -16.68 5.44 -12.59
C ALA A 118 -15.61 6.11 -13.47
N ALA A 119 -14.90 5.32 -14.27
CA ALA A 119 -14.09 5.86 -15.35
C ALA A 119 -15.05 6.45 -16.39
N THR A 120 -15.47 7.69 -16.18
CA THR A 120 -16.16 8.51 -17.18
C THR A 120 -15.17 9.04 -18.19
#